data_AF-A0A1N7QNX9-F1
#
_entry.id   AF-A0A1N7QNX9-F1
#
_cell.length_a   1.000
_cell.length_b   1.000
_cell.length_c   1.000
_cell.angle_alpha   90.00
_cell.angle_beta   90.00
_cell.angle_gamma   90.00
#
_symmetry.space_group_name_H-M   'P 1'
#
loop_
_entity.id
_entity.type
_entity.pdbx_description
1 polymer ?
#
loop_
_entity_poly.entity_id
_entity_poly.type
_entity_poly.pdbx_seq_one_letter_code
_entity_poly.pdbx_strand_id
1 'polypeptide(L)'
;MCRYAGKTYKSHFVCFRCRKSFKQTHSSDILERIRKDKNFHKISRVNIRNVSPIFVKKEQDQLEKVISEIENREIKCPECSSLMADLGLDFKAPKKSAAKEWKIVESLYRIGKVFHSCGCEGPGYIPQNLKDYEEYLIDRLEMYKNYQSVYQNSFEEDFSDKMERVIYWSQKIIRLQDEILRYGFDFR
;
A
#
# COMPACT_ATOMS: atom_id res chain seq x y z
N MET A 1 20.42 -10.19 -2.96
CA MET A 1 20.12 -10.04 -1.52
C MET A 1 18.86 -9.22 -1.38
N CYS A 2 17.84 -9.71 -0.65
CA CYS A 2 16.59 -8.97 -0.44
C CYS A 2 16.88 -7.69 0.36
N ARG A 3 16.55 -6.52 -0.18
CA ARG A 3 16.80 -5.20 0.43
C ARG A 3 16.20 -5.06 1.83
N TYR A 4 15.14 -5.82 2.08
CA TYR A 4 14.38 -5.84 3.33
C TYR A 4 14.84 -6.90 4.34
N ALA A 5 15.79 -7.78 3.97
CA ALA A 5 16.35 -8.75 4.91
C ALA A 5 17.25 -8.04 5.93
N GLY A 6 16.80 -7.93 7.18
CA GLY A 6 17.61 -7.47 8.32
C GLY A 6 17.37 -6.04 8.81
N LYS A 7 16.39 -5.29 8.27
CA LYS A 7 15.97 -3.97 8.81
C LYS A 7 14.45 -3.81 8.77
N THR A 8 13.88 -3.19 9.80
CA THR A 8 12.47 -2.76 9.81
C THR A 8 12.34 -1.46 9.02
N TYR A 9 11.77 -1.55 7.81
CA TYR A 9 11.48 -0.38 7.01
C TYR A 9 10.14 0.23 7.39
N LYS A 10 10.02 1.54 7.24
CA LYS A 10 8.83 2.31 7.58
C LYS A 10 8.06 2.62 6.30
N SER A 11 6.75 2.37 6.32
CA SER A 11 5.91 2.72 5.20
C SER A 11 5.71 4.23 5.12
N HIS A 12 5.68 4.75 3.90
CA HIS A 12 5.42 6.15 3.62
C HIS A 12 3.93 6.37 3.49
N PHE A 13 3.36 7.08 4.45
CA PHE A 13 2.00 7.57 4.37
C PHE A 13 2.01 8.96 3.77
N VAL A 14 1.02 9.26 2.94
CA VAL A 14 0.89 10.53 2.22
C VAL A 14 -0.44 11.20 2.54
N CYS A 15 -0.39 12.52 2.77
CA CYS A 15 -1.56 13.37 2.74
C CYS A 15 -1.57 14.18 1.43
N PHE A 16 -2.48 13.88 0.51
CA PHE A 16 -2.60 14.59 -0.77
C PHE A 16 -3.03 16.05 -0.60
N ARG A 17 -3.88 16.35 0.39
CA ARG A 17 -4.29 17.73 0.72
C ARG A 17 -3.10 18.60 1.13
N CYS A 18 -2.26 18.10 2.04
CA CYS A 18 -1.10 18.85 2.52
C CYS A 18 0.14 18.69 1.63
N ARG A 19 0.14 17.75 0.69
CA ARG A 19 1.30 17.38 -0.15
C ARG A 19 2.53 17.05 0.70
N LYS A 20 2.31 16.21 1.72
CA LYS A 20 3.34 15.80 2.69
C LYS A 20 3.33 14.30 2.88
N SER A 21 4.52 13.76 3.12
CA SER A 21 4.72 12.36 3.48
C SER A 21 5.26 12.24 4.91
N PHE A 22 4.76 11.25 5.63
CA PHE A 22 5.18 10.91 6.97
C PHE A 22 5.47 9.40 7.02
N LYS A 23 6.58 9.02 7.66
CA LYS A 23 6.94 7.61 7.85
C LYS A 23 6.21 7.07 9.06
N GLN A 24 5.48 5.96 8.89
CA GLN A 24 4.84 5.28 10.01
C GLN A 24 5.75 4.18 10.55
N THR A 25 5.83 4.11 11.87
CA THR A 25 6.59 3.07 12.57
C THR A 25 5.91 1.71 12.34
N HIS A 26 6.71 0.70 11.99
CA HIS A 26 6.24 -0.66 11.76
C HIS A 26 5.64 -1.27 13.04
N SER A 27 4.71 -2.21 12.89
CA SER A 27 4.02 -2.84 14.02
C SER A 27 4.99 -3.47 15.03
N SER A 28 6.02 -4.17 14.52
CA SER A 28 7.09 -4.76 15.35
C SER A 28 7.80 -3.74 16.24
N ASP A 29 8.17 -2.59 15.70
CA ASP A 29 8.88 -1.54 16.43
C ASP A 29 7.98 -0.90 17.51
N ILE A 30 6.68 -0.77 17.21
CA ILE A 30 5.68 -0.29 18.19
C ILE A 30 5.55 -1.30 19.33
N LEU A 31 5.45 -2.58 19.00
CA LEU A 31 5.38 -3.66 19.99
C LEU A 31 6.64 -3.75 20.86
N GLU A 32 7.83 -3.57 20.28
CA GLU A 32 9.07 -3.53 21.07
C GLU A 32 9.09 -2.39 22.08
N ARG A 33 8.62 -1.19 21.70
CA ARG A 33 8.50 -0.05 22.63
C ARG A 33 7.53 -0.37 23.76
N ILE A 34 6.36 -0.91 23.39
CA ILE A 34 5.35 -1.35 24.36
C ILE A 34 5.95 -2.38 25.34
N ARG A 35 6.75 -3.34 24.86
CA ARG A 35 7.44 -4.32 25.71
C ARG A 35 8.43 -3.68 26.67
N LYS A 36 9.18 -2.67 26.22
CA LYS A 36 10.24 -2.00 27.01
C LYS A 36 9.68 -1.05 28.07
N ASP A 37 8.57 -0.37 27.80
CA ASP A 37 8.06 0.71 28.66
C ASP A 37 7.45 0.24 29.99
N LYS A 38 7.19 -1.07 30.19
CA LYS A 38 6.66 -1.73 31.43
C LYS A 38 5.37 -1.12 32.05
N ASN A 39 4.88 0.03 31.58
CA ASN A 39 3.72 0.77 32.07
C ASN A 39 2.67 0.90 30.95
N PHE A 40 1.80 -0.09 30.87
CA PHE A 40 0.63 -0.07 29.98
C PHE A 40 -0.42 0.90 30.54
N HIS A 41 -0.36 2.18 30.15
CA HIS A 41 -1.50 3.08 30.32
C HIS A 41 -2.38 3.03 29.06
N LYS A 42 -3.35 2.10 29.08
CA LYS A 42 -4.58 2.08 28.27
C LYS A 42 -4.41 2.42 26.79
N ILE A 43 -3.86 1.50 25.99
CA ILE A 43 -4.22 1.44 24.57
C ILE A 43 -5.51 0.60 24.52
N SER A 44 -6.64 1.28 24.31
CA SER A 44 -7.98 0.71 24.02
C SER A 44 -8.33 -0.62 24.71
N ARG A 45 -8.85 -0.55 25.94
CA ARG A 45 -9.58 -1.63 26.67
C ARG A 45 -8.86 -2.98 26.88
N VAL A 46 -7.60 -3.16 26.50
CA VAL A 46 -6.85 -4.39 26.80
C VAL A 46 -5.78 -4.11 27.87
N ASN A 47 -5.94 -4.72 29.04
CA ASN A 47 -4.95 -4.70 30.13
C ASN A 47 -3.89 -5.77 29.87
N ILE A 48 -2.82 -5.43 29.15
CA ILE A 48 -1.67 -6.34 28.99
C ILE A 48 -0.64 -5.96 30.06
N ARG A 49 -0.83 -6.48 31.28
CA ARG A 49 0.17 -6.39 32.34
C ARG A 49 1.12 -7.55 32.16
N ASN A 50 2.36 -7.27 31.75
CA ASN A 50 3.49 -8.18 31.63
C ASN A 50 3.61 -8.87 30.27
N VAL A 51 4.58 -8.42 29.46
CA VAL A 51 5.04 -9.15 28.27
C VAL A 51 6.36 -9.84 28.63
N SER A 52 6.28 -10.87 29.46
CA SER A 52 7.36 -11.86 29.63
C SER A 52 7.27 -12.90 28.51
N PRO A 53 8.36 -13.59 28.12
CA PRO A 53 8.32 -14.54 27.01
C PRO A 53 7.78 -15.88 27.49
N ILE A 54 6.46 -16.04 27.50
CA ILE A 54 5.78 -17.32 27.67
C ILE A 54 4.62 -17.29 26.69
N PHE A 55 4.63 -18.18 25.70
CA PHE A 55 3.59 -18.25 24.66
C PHE A 55 2.57 -19.31 25.05
N VAL A 56 1.54 -18.94 25.81
CA VAL A 56 0.29 -19.73 25.83
C VAL A 56 -0.52 -19.34 24.59
N LYS A 57 -1.21 -20.29 23.93
CA LYS A 57 -2.03 -20.05 22.72
C LYS A 57 -2.98 -18.84 22.84
N LYS A 58 -3.54 -18.63 24.04
CA LYS A 58 -4.41 -17.49 24.38
C LYS A 58 -3.69 -16.11 24.34
N GLU A 59 -2.37 -16.08 24.52
CA GLU A 59 -1.54 -14.88 24.45
C GLU A 59 -1.06 -14.62 23.02
N GLN A 60 -0.93 -15.65 22.17
CA GLN A 60 -0.70 -15.51 20.72
C GLN A 60 -1.88 -14.83 20.04
N ASP A 61 -3.11 -15.30 20.31
CA ASP A 61 -4.33 -14.71 19.75
C ASP A 61 -4.47 -13.22 20.15
N GLN A 62 -4.07 -12.88 21.38
CA GLN A 62 -4.06 -11.48 21.85
C GLN A 62 -3.00 -10.64 21.14
N LEU A 63 -1.80 -11.18 20.91
CA LEU A 63 -0.73 -10.50 20.19
C LEU A 63 -1.11 -10.26 18.72
N GLU A 64 -1.66 -11.27 18.05
CA GLU A 64 -2.16 -11.14 16.67
C GLU A 64 -3.25 -10.09 16.56
N LYS A 65 -4.17 -10.05 17.53
CA LYS A 65 -5.20 -9.01 17.59
C LYS A 65 -4.59 -7.62 17.74
N VAL A 66 -3.62 -7.43 18.63
CA VAL A 66 -2.94 -6.14 18.81
C VAL A 66 -2.15 -5.74 17.55
N ILE A 67 -1.47 -6.69 16.89
CA ILE A 67 -0.80 -6.46 15.61
C ILE A 67 -1.81 -5.97 14.58
N SER A 68 -2.92 -6.69 14.43
CA SER A 68 -4.00 -6.34 13.51
C SER A 68 -4.59 -4.96 13.80
N GLU A 69 -4.82 -4.60 15.06
CA GLU A 69 -5.29 -3.27 15.45
C GLU A 69 -4.25 -2.17 15.11
N ILE A 70 -2.97 -2.45 15.30
CA ILE A 70 -1.87 -1.53 14.98
C ILE A 70 -1.74 -1.35 13.47
N GLU A 71 -1.84 -2.42 12.68
CA GLU A 71 -1.65 -2.41 11.23
C GLU A 71 -2.86 -1.85 10.48
N ASN A 72 -4.07 -2.10 10.96
CA ASN A 72 -5.32 -1.63 10.36
C ASN A 72 -5.79 -0.27 10.91
N ARG A 73 -4.99 0.40 11.74
CA ARG A 73 -5.38 1.72 12.28
C ARG A 73 -5.43 2.77 11.18
N GLU A 74 -6.41 3.66 11.27
CA GLU A 74 -6.45 4.85 10.43
C GLU A 74 -5.28 5.78 10.75
N ILE A 75 -4.53 6.17 9.72
CA ILE A 75 -3.45 7.14 9.86
C ILE A 75 -3.95 8.51 9.42
N LYS A 76 -3.97 9.46 10.35
CA LYS A 76 -4.40 10.84 10.09
C LYS A 76 -3.20 11.76 9.92
N CYS A 77 -3.35 12.73 9.02
CA CYS A 77 -2.36 13.77 8.79
C CYS A 77 -2.20 14.66 10.04
N PRO A 78 -0.98 14.88 10.54
CA PRO A 78 -0.75 15.76 11.69
C PRO A 78 -1.15 17.23 11.46
N GLU A 79 -1.32 17.65 10.21
CA GLU A 79 -1.56 19.06 9.86
C GLU A 79 -3.02 19.38 9.56
N CYS A 80 -3.75 18.44 8.96
CA CYS A 80 -5.14 18.68 8.54
C CYS A 80 -6.11 17.58 8.97
N SER A 81 -5.64 16.60 9.76
CA SER A 81 -6.42 15.48 10.30
C SER A 81 -7.09 14.57 9.27
N SER A 82 -6.82 14.76 7.97
CA SER A 82 -7.36 13.92 6.89
C SER A 82 -6.69 12.56 6.87
N LEU A 83 -7.41 11.54 6.40
CA LEU A 83 -6.84 10.21 6.20
C LEU A 83 -5.67 10.27 5.23
N MET A 84 -4.64 9.50 5.55
CA MET A 84 -3.43 9.37 4.76
C MET A 84 -3.44 8.06 3.97
N ALA A 85 -2.93 8.14 2.74
CA ALA A 85 -2.74 6.98 1.87
C ALA A 85 -1.42 6.28 2.20
N ASP A 86 -1.44 4.96 2.39
CA ASP A 86 -0.23 4.15 2.45
C ASP A 86 0.33 3.96 1.03
N LEU A 87 1.52 4.49 0.76
CA LEU A 87 2.20 4.33 -0.52
C LEU A 87 3.35 3.32 -0.46
N GLY A 88 3.62 2.71 0.69
CA GLY A 88 4.62 1.66 0.80
C GLY A 88 6.03 2.11 1.16
N LEU A 89 6.93 1.14 1.13
CA LEU A 89 8.28 1.23 1.69
C LEU A 89 9.23 2.02 0.79
N ASP A 90 9.09 1.90 -0.53
CA ASP A 90 10.01 2.46 -1.51
C ASP A 90 9.58 3.84 -2.05
N PHE A 91 8.42 4.34 -1.64
CA PHE A 91 7.90 5.59 -2.16
C PHE A 91 8.81 6.77 -1.83
N LYS A 92 9.17 7.54 -2.86
CA LYS A 92 9.89 8.81 -2.72
C LYS A 92 8.94 9.97 -2.98
N ALA A 93 8.61 10.71 -1.91
CA ALA A 93 7.70 11.84 -2.00
C ALA A 93 8.27 12.98 -2.86
N PRO A 94 7.45 13.56 -3.77
CA PRO A 94 7.76 14.83 -4.44
C PRO A 94 8.03 15.97 -3.46
N LYS A 95 8.65 17.05 -3.96
CA LYS A 95 8.71 18.32 -3.19
C LYS A 95 7.29 18.81 -2.93
N LYS A 96 7.03 19.42 -1.76
CA LYS A 96 5.70 19.96 -1.41
C LYS A 96 5.14 20.91 -2.49
N SER A 97 6.01 21.72 -3.08
CA SER A 97 5.65 22.68 -4.14
C SER A 97 5.28 22.04 -5.48
N ALA A 98 5.67 20.79 -5.74
CA ALA A 98 5.49 20.10 -7.02
C ALA A 98 4.04 19.61 -7.22
N ALA A 99 3.09 20.54 -7.38
CA ALA A 99 1.66 20.25 -7.45
C ALA A 99 1.29 19.23 -8.55
N LYS A 100 1.94 19.30 -9.71
CA LYS A 100 1.70 18.40 -10.84
C LYS A 100 2.11 16.95 -10.51
N GLU A 101 3.29 16.77 -9.92
CA GLU A 101 3.76 15.45 -9.46
C GLU A 101 2.84 14.87 -8.39
N TRP A 102 2.39 15.66 -7.41
CA TRP A 102 1.44 15.20 -6.39
C TRP A 102 0.11 14.74 -6.97
N LYS A 103 -0.40 15.41 -8.02
CA LYS A 103 -1.61 14.99 -8.73
C LYS A 103 -1.41 13.63 -9.40
N ILE A 104 -0.25 13.40 -10.03
CA ILE A 104 0.09 12.11 -10.62
C ILE A 104 0.16 11.02 -9.53
N VAL A 105 0.82 11.28 -8.40
CA VAL A 105 0.88 10.31 -7.29
C VAL A 105 -0.50 9.97 -6.73
N GLU A 106 -1.38 10.97 -6.57
CA GLU A 106 -2.77 10.74 -6.14
C GLU A 106 -3.54 9.87 -7.13
N SER A 107 -3.38 10.14 -8.42
CA SER A 107 -3.97 9.34 -9.49
C SER A 107 -3.42 7.91 -9.54
N LEU A 108 -2.11 7.70 -9.36
CA LEU A 108 -1.51 6.37 -9.22
C LEU A 108 -2.11 5.60 -8.04
N TYR A 109 -2.27 6.27 -6.89
CA TYR A 109 -2.89 5.64 -5.72
C TYR A 109 -4.35 5.25 -6.00
N ARG A 110 -5.10 6.10 -6.69
CA ARG A 110 -6.51 5.86 -7.06
C ARG A 110 -6.70 4.59 -7.88
N ILE A 111 -5.80 4.32 -8.84
CA ILE A 111 -5.82 3.09 -9.64
C ILE A 111 -5.22 1.88 -8.88
N GLY A 112 -4.77 2.09 -7.64
CA GLY A 112 -4.25 1.06 -6.75
C GLY A 112 -2.77 0.74 -6.99
N LYS A 113 -1.99 1.66 -7.57
CA LYS A 113 -0.53 1.55 -7.63
C LYS A 113 0.07 2.10 -6.34
N VAL A 114 0.80 1.24 -5.64
CA VAL A 114 1.57 1.52 -4.42
C VAL A 114 2.99 0.96 -4.55
N PHE A 115 3.88 1.31 -3.63
CA PHE A 115 5.32 1.03 -3.67
C PHE A 115 5.76 0.13 -2.50
N HIS A 116 4.94 -0.87 -2.18
CA HIS A 116 5.35 -2.02 -1.36
C HIS A 116 6.13 -2.98 -2.26
N SER A 117 7.39 -2.66 -2.58
CA SER A 117 8.25 -3.62 -3.27
C SER A 117 8.98 -4.51 -2.25
N CYS A 118 9.36 -5.72 -2.65
CA CYS A 118 10.29 -6.58 -1.91
C CYS A 118 11.77 -6.26 -2.23
N GLY A 119 12.02 -5.16 -2.96
CA GLY A 119 13.35 -4.62 -3.22
C GLY A 119 14.01 -5.25 -4.45
N CYS A 120 13.37 -6.25 -5.06
CA CYS A 120 13.85 -6.92 -6.26
C CYS A 120 13.63 -6.09 -7.53
N GLU A 121 12.56 -5.29 -7.58
CA GLU A 121 12.15 -4.51 -8.77
C GLU A 121 12.50 -3.01 -8.66
N GLY A 122 13.22 -2.63 -7.59
CA GLY A 122 13.56 -1.23 -7.32
C GLY A 122 12.38 -0.39 -6.85
N PRO A 123 12.53 0.95 -6.81
CA PRO A 123 11.59 1.84 -6.14
C PRO A 123 10.25 2.04 -6.86
N GLY A 124 10.04 1.39 -8.01
CA GLY A 124 8.91 1.60 -8.90
C GLY A 124 8.99 2.92 -9.68
N TYR A 125 8.47 2.91 -10.91
CA TYR A 125 8.42 4.12 -11.76
C TYR A 125 7.28 5.06 -11.34
N ILE A 126 7.56 6.36 -11.33
CA ILE A 126 6.57 7.44 -11.13
C ILE A 126 6.67 8.38 -12.34
N PRO A 127 5.62 8.50 -13.15
CA PRO A 127 5.56 9.43 -14.27
C PRO A 127 5.81 10.87 -13.82
N GLN A 128 6.61 11.63 -14.58
CA GLN A 128 7.04 12.98 -14.19
C GLN A 128 6.17 14.07 -14.82
N ASN A 129 5.47 13.75 -15.91
CA ASN A 129 4.62 14.66 -16.65
C ASN A 129 3.37 13.94 -17.19
N LEU A 130 2.47 14.67 -17.85
CA LEU A 130 1.21 14.11 -18.34
C LEU A 130 1.39 13.10 -19.48
N LYS A 131 2.38 13.30 -20.35
CA LYS A 131 2.67 12.37 -21.45
C LYS A 131 3.20 11.05 -20.91
N ASP A 132 4.17 11.10 -20.00
CA ASP A 132 4.67 9.91 -19.29
C ASP A 132 3.52 9.18 -18.56
N TYR A 133 2.53 9.92 -18.06
CA TYR A 133 1.40 9.35 -17.34
C TYR A 133 0.40 8.69 -18.29
N GLU A 134 0.12 9.29 -19.44
CA GLU A 134 -0.66 8.68 -20.52
C GLU A 134 -0.02 7.36 -20.97
N GLU A 135 1.28 7.38 -21.30
CA GLU A 135 2.04 6.19 -21.69
C GLU A 135 1.98 5.10 -20.61
N TYR A 136 2.18 5.48 -19.34
CA TYR A 136 2.06 4.55 -18.21
C TYR A 136 0.68 3.88 -18.12
N LEU A 137 -0.41 4.65 -18.31
CA LEU A 137 -1.77 4.12 -18.21
C LEU A 137 -2.07 3.15 -19.36
N ILE A 138 -1.65 3.48 -20.59
CA ILE A 138 -1.83 2.65 -21.77
C ILE A 138 -1.04 1.34 -21.63
N ASP A 139 0.25 1.41 -21.29
CA ASP A 139 1.10 0.24 -21.10
C ASP A 139 0.53 -0.71 -20.04
N ARG A 140 0.02 -0.15 -18.93
CA ARG A 140 -0.60 -0.93 -17.86
C ARG A 140 -1.91 -1.56 -18.28
N LEU A 141 -2.72 -0.84 -19.06
CA LEU A 141 -3.98 -1.34 -19.57
C LEU A 141 -3.75 -2.53 -20.49
N GLU A 142 -2.78 -2.43 -21.40
CA GLU A 142 -2.39 -3.54 -22.29
C GLU A 142 -1.88 -4.74 -21.49
N MET A 143 -0.97 -4.51 -20.54
CA MET A 143 -0.44 -5.57 -19.69
C MET A 143 -1.55 -6.31 -18.91
N TYR A 144 -2.51 -5.58 -18.36
CA TYR A 144 -3.62 -6.19 -17.60
C TYR A 144 -4.61 -6.93 -18.50
N LYS A 145 -4.89 -6.43 -19.71
CA LYS A 145 -5.67 -7.17 -20.72
C LYS A 145 -4.98 -8.48 -21.11
N ASN A 146 -3.66 -8.46 -21.27
CA ASN A 146 -2.89 -9.66 -21.56
C ASN A 146 -2.97 -10.68 -20.41
N TYR A 147 -2.82 -10.24 -19.15
CA TYR A 147 -3.00 -11.12 -18.00
C TYR A 147 -4.42 -11.69 -17.92
N GLN A 148 -5.45 -10.87 -18.13
CA GLN A 148 -6.83 -11.33 -18.13
C GLN A 148 -7.06 -12.39 -19.22
N SER A 149 -6.54 -12.16 -20.43
CA SER A 149 -6.64 -13.08 -21.57
C SER A 149 -6.00 -14.44 -21.26
N VAL A 150 -4.84 -14.46 -20.58
CA VAL A 150 -4.19 -15.71 -20.15
C VAL A 150 -5.14 -16.57 -19.31
N TYR A 151 -5.83 -15.97 -18.33
CA TYR A 151 -6.75 -16.71 -17.46
C TYR A 151 -8.09 -17.03 -18.14
N GLN A 152 -8.57 -16.19 -19.06
CA GLN A 152 -9.80 -16.48 -19.81
C GLN A 152 -9.61 -17.68 -20.75
N ASN A 153 -8.42 -17.82 -21.32
CA ASN A 153 -8.09 -18.88 -22.27
C ASN A 153 -7.49 -20.14 -21.62
N SER A 154 -7.24 -20.14 -20.31
CA SER A 154 -6.78 -21.33 -19.58
C SER A 154 -7.94 -22.27 -19.25
N PHE A 155 -7.63 -23.55 -19.04
CA PHE A 155 -8.64 -24.52 -18.59
C PHE A 155 -8.95 -24.33 -17.11
N GLU A 156 -10.13 -24.77 -16.67
CA GLU A 156 -10.54 -24.65 -15.26
C GLU A 156 -9.66 -25.52 -14.34
N GLU A 157 -9.14 -26.64 -14.87
CA GLU A 157 -8.26 -27.54 -14.12
C GLU A 157 -6.89 -26.94 -13.81
N ASP A 158 -6.43 -25.94 -14.57
CA ASP A 158 -5.12 -25.30 -14.37
C ASP A 158 -5.12 -24.34 -13.17
N PHE A 159 -6.28 -23.75 -12.86
CA PHE A 159 -6.41 -22.73 -11.83
C PHE A 159 -7.78 -22.83 -11.13
N SER A 160 -7.78 -23.38 -9.91
CA SER A 160 -8.99 -23.45 -9.09
C SER A 160 -9.60 -22.08 -8.75
N ASP A 161 -8.79 -21.01 -8.80
CA ASP A 161 -9.19 -19.62 -8.57
C ASP A 161 -9.32 -18.79 -9.86
N LYS A 162 -9.48 -19.44 -11.03
CA LYS A 162 -9.55 -18.78 -12.35
C LYS A 162 -10.54 -17.62 -12.38
N MET A 163 -11.79 -17.84 -11.95
CA MET A 163 -12.83 -16.82 -11.95
C MET A 163 -12.43 -15.61 -11.09
N GLU A 164 -11.83 -15.84 -9.91
CA GLU A 164 -11.36 -14.76 -9.04
C GLU A 164 -10.26 -13.94 -9.69
N ARG A 165 -9.33 -14.59 -10.40
CA ARG A 165 -8.27 -13.90 -11.17
C ARG A 165 -8.86 -13.06 -12.31
N VAL A 166 -9.81 -13.60 -13.06
CA VAL A 166 -10.50 -12.86 -14.13
C VAL A 166 -11.23 -11.64 -13.58
N ILE A 167 -11.94 -11.78 -12.46
CA ILE A 167 -12.62 -10.65 -11.79
C ILE A 167 -11.59 -9.62 -11.31
N TYR A 168 -10.50 -10.06 -10.68
CA TYR A 168 -9.43 -9.19 -10.20
C TYR A 168 -8.84 -8.32 -11.32
N TRP A 169 -8.50 -8.93 -12.46
CA TRP A 169 -7.96 -8.17 -13.60
C TRP A 169 -9.03 -7.29 -14.26
N SER A 170 -10.28 -7.75 -14.37
CA SER A 170 -11.40 -6.94 -14.86
C SER A 170 -11.54 -5.63 -14.07
N GLN A 171 -11.52 -5.71 -12.73
CA GLN A 171 -11.63 -4.53 -11.87
C GLN A 171 -10.45 -3.57 -12.05
N LYS A 172 -9.23 -4.09 -12.24
CA LYS A 172 -8.04 -3.27 -12.49
C LYS A 172 -8.10 -2.57 -13.85
N ILE A 173 -8.57 -3.27 -14.88
CA ILE A 173 -8.78 -2.72 -16.23
C ILE A 173 -9.80 -1.58 -16.18
N ILE A 174 -10.96 -1.78 -15.54
CA ILE A 174 -11.99 -0.75 -15.41
C ILE A 174 -11.43 0.51 -14.74
N ARG A 175 -10.69 0.37 -13.63
CA ARG A 175 -10.08 1.52 -12.94
C ARG A 175 -9.10 2.29 -13.84
N LEU A 176 -8.33 1.60 -14.67
CA LEU A 176 -7.44 2.26 -15.63
C LEU A 176 -8.23 2.97 -16.72
N GLN A 177 -9.27 2.33 -17.26
CA GLN A 177 -10.13 2.93 -18.28
C GLN A 177 -10.82 4.19 -17.77
N ASP A 178 -11.36 4.15 -16.55
CA ASP A 178 -11.98 5.32 -15.91
C ASP A 178 -10.97 6.46 -15.70
N GLU A 179 -9.73 6.15 -15.33
CA GLU A 179 -8.68 7.16 -15.14
C GLU A 179 -8.20 7.75 -16.47
N ILE A 180 -8.07 6.93 -17.53
CA ILE A 180 -7.78 7.39 -18.89
C ILE A 180 -8.86 8.38 -19.36
N LEU A 181 -10.13 8.01 -19.21
CA LEU A 181 -11.27 8.86 -19.55
C LEU A 181 -11.30 10.14 -18.71
N ARG A 182 -10.98 10.07 -17.42
CA ARG A 182 -10.91 11.24 -16.53
C ARG A 182 -9.89 12.28 -17.00
N TYR A 183 -8.80 11.85 -17.62
CA TYR A 183 -7.79 12.73 -18.19
C TYR A 183 -8.06 13.12 -19.65
N GLY A 184 -9.09 12.56 -20.28
CA GLY A 184 -9.41 12.79 -21.69
C GLY A 184 -8.37 12.19 -22.64
N PHE A 185 -7.68 11.13 -22.20
CA PHE A 185 -6.76 10.39 -23.06
C PHE A 185 -7.53 9.39 -23.94
N ASP A 186 -7.00 9.11 -25.13
CA ASP A 186 -7.57 8.14 -26.04
C ASP A 186 -7.02 6.73 -25.78
N PHE A 187 -7.89 5.73 -25.91
CA PHE A 187 -7.49 4.33 -25.99
C PHE A 187 -6.85 4.11 -27.37
N ARG A 188 -5.52 4.26 -27.46
CA ARG A 188 -4.78 3.90 -28.68
C ARG A 188 -4.92 2.43 -29.00
#